data_AF-A0A523XJ00-F1
#
_entry.id   AF-A0A523XJ00-F1
#
_cell.length_a   1.000
_cell.length_b   1.000
_cell.length_c   1.000
_cell.angle_alpha   90.00
_cell.angle_beta   90.00
_cell.angle_gamma   90.00
#
_symmetry.space_group_name_H-M   'P 1'
#
loop_
_entity.id
_entity.type
_entity.pdbx_description
1 polymer ?
#
loop_
_entity_poly.entity_id
_entity_poly.type
_entity_poly.pdbx_seq_one_letter_code
_entity_poly.pdbx_strand_id
1 'polypeptide(L)' 'MKDHVIVDLDSVTRIYRMGELSVPALRGVSLQVKQGDAIGIMG' A
#
# COMPACT_ATOMS: atom_id res chain seq x y z
N MET A 1 20.53 16.34 1.77
CA MET A 1 19.07 16.37 2.06
C MET A 1 18.70 14.98 2.52
N LYS A 2 18.02 14.82 3.67
CA LYS A 2 17.57 13.49 4.12
C LYS A 2 16.40 13.06 3.26
N ASP A 3 16.39 11.82 2.80
CA ASP A 3 15.23 11.21 2.15
C ASP A 3 14.04 11.25 3.12
N HIS A 4 13.18 12.24 2.95
CA HIS A 4 12.01 12.41 3.80
C HIS A 4 10.90 11.50 3.29
N VAL A 5 10.82 10.29 3.86
CA VAL A 5 9.72 9.35 3.60
C VAL A 5 8.44 9.94 4.18
N ILE A 6 7.43 10.10 3.33
CA ILE A 6 6.12 10.67 3.69
C ILE A 6 5.00 9.62 3.67
N VAL A 7 5.21 8.49 3.00
CA VAL A 7 4.35 7.32 3.04
C VAL A 7 5.23 6.11 3.28
N ASP A 8 4.88 5.29 4.27
CA ASP A 8 5.55 4.03 4.57
C ASP A 8 4.49 2.96 4.85
N LEU A 9 4.38 2.00 3.93
CA LEU A 9 3.54 0.82 4.07
C LEU A 9 4.48 -0.38 4.29
N ASP A 10 4.25 -1.11 5.37
CA ASP A 10 4.92 -2.37 5.63
C ASP A 10 3.90 -3.51 5.64
N SER A 11 4.05 -4.42 4.68
CA SER A 11 3.34 -5.71 4.61
C SER A 11 1.82 -5.59 4.73
N VAL A 12 1.26 -4.51 4.18
CA VAL A 12 -0.15 -4.16 4.34
C VAL A 12 -1.04 -5.14 3.57
N THR A 13 -1.97 -5.76 4.30
CA THR A 13 -2.94 -6.73 3.77
C THR A 13 -4.34 -6.22 4.03
N ARG A 14 -5.23 -6.38 3.03
CA ARG A 14 -6.64 -6.02 3.16
C ARG A 14 -7.48 -7.16 2.65
N ILE A 15 -8.38 -7.65 3.50
CA ILE A 15 -9.39 -8.66 3.14
C ILE A 15 -10.75 -8.02 3.36
N TYR A 16 -11.57 -7.97 2.31
CA TYR A 16 -12.98 -7.61 2.43
C TYR A 16 -13.81 -8.86 2.71
N ARG A 17 -14.70 -8.79 3.70
CA ARG A 17 -15.65 -9.86 4.00
C ARG A 17 -17.01 -9.49 3.46
N MET A 18 -17.57 -10.37 2.65
CA MET A 18 -18.92 -10.25 2.08
C MET A 18 -19.69 -11.51 2.43
N GLY A 19 -20.46 -11.45 3.52
CA GLY A 19 -21.08 -12.64 4.11
C GLY A 19 -20.01 -13.66 4.53
N GLU A 20 -20.13 -14.88 4.02
CA GLU A 20 -19.15 -15.95 4.26
C GLU A 20 -17.92 -15.85 3.35
N LEU A 21 -17.95 -15.03 2.29
CA LEU A 21 -16.85 -14.88 1.36
C LEU A 21 -15.81 -13.89 1.87
N SER A 22 -14.53 -14.26 1.79
CA SER A 22 -13.39 -13.38 2.07
C SER A 22 -12.58 -13.14 0.81
N VAL A 23 -12.48 -11.88 0.37
CA VAL A 23 -11.76 -11.49 -0.85
C VAL A 23 -10.52 -10.67 -0.48
N PRO A 24 -9.30 -11.13 -0.81
CA PRO A 24 -8.08 -10.38 -0.57
C PRO A 24 -7.92 -9.26 -1.61
N ALA A 25 -8.00 -8.01 -1.15
CA ALA A 25 -7.78 -6.82 -1.98
C ALA A 25 -6.32 -6.37 -2.03
N LEU A 26 -5.59 -6.51 -0.91
CA LEU A 26 -4.15 -6.28 -0.86
C LEU A 26 -3.50 -7.50 -0.22
N ARG A 27 -2.37 -7.94 -0.77
CA ARG A 27 -1.61 -9.11 -0.32
C ARG A 27 -0.20 -8.67 0.07
N GLY A 28 0.00 -8.30 1.34
CA GLY A 28 1.32 -7.98 1.90
C GLY A 28 2.08 -6.88 1.14
N VAL A 29 1.41 -5.78 0.80
CA VAL A 29 2.01 -4.70 0.01
C VAL A 29 2.90 -3.84 0.90
N SER A 30 4.18 -3.71 0.52
CA SER A 30 5.10 -2.73 1.09
C SER A 30 5.43 -1.65 0.06
N LEU A 31 5.40 -0.38 0.46
CA LEU A 31 5.62 0.78 -0.40
C LEU A 31 6.17 1.94 0.43
N GLN A 32 7.23 2.58 -0.06
CA GLN A 32 7.71 3.85 0.47
C GLN A 32 7.62 4.94 -0.59
N VAL A 33 7.15 6.11 -0.18
CA VAL A 33 7.08 7.30 -1.03
C VAL A 33 7.82 8.43 -0.33
N LYS A 34 8.74 9.07 -1.05
CA LYS A 34 9.54 10.19 -0.56
C LYS A 34 8.88 11.51 -0.97
N GLN A 35 9.16 12.55 -0.21
CA GLN A 35 8.70 13.89 -0.54
C GLN A 35 9.24 14.33 -1.91
N GLY A 36 8.33 14.72 -2.80
CA GLY A 36 8.66 15.15 -4.16
C GLY A 36 8.54 14.05 -5.22
N ASP A 37 8.27 12.81 -4.83
CA ASP A 37 8.03 11.73 -5.79
C ASP A 37 6.72 11.97 -6.57
N ALA A 38 6.79 11.84 -7.90
CA ALA A 38 5.64 11.75 -8.77
C ALA A 38 5.41 10.27 -9.14
N ILE A 39 4.41 9.65 -8.52
CA ILE A 39 4.12 8.21 -8.69
C ILE A 39 2.73 7.99 -9.29
N GLY A 40 2.60 6.93 -10.09
CA GLY A 40 1.33 6.40 -10.57
C GLY A 40 1.10 4.99 -10.05
N ILE A 41 -0.14 4.69 -9.65
CA ILE A 41 -0.59 3.32 -9.40
C ILE A 41 -1.34 2.88 -10.65
N MET A 42 -0.85 1.81 -11.29
CA MET A 42 -1.44 1.24 -12.49
C MET A 42 -1.94 -0.17 -12.19
N GLY A 43 -3.08 -0.53 -12.75
CA GLY A 43 -3.75 -1.81 -12.56
C GLY A 43 -4.99 -1.93 -13.42
#